data_AF-A0A6P2FDY9-F1
#
_entry.id   AF-A0A6P2FDY9-F1
#
_cell.length_a   1.000
_cell.length_b   1.000
_cell.length_c   1.000
_cell.angle_alpha   90.00
_cell.angle_beta   90.00
_cell.angle_gamma   90.00
#
_symmetry.space_group_name_H-M   'P 1'
#
loop_
_entity.id
_entity.type
_entity.pdbx_description
1 polymer ?
#
loop_
_entity_poly.entity_id
_entity_poly.type
_entity_poly.pdbx_seq_one_letter_code
_entity_poly.pdbx_strand_id
1 'polypeptide(L)'
;MALITTLAACNTNPALNGPDGTTDLPSTLDDAIRLALSFIAQLRDGAGIPTGMVSAFAGSIAPIGWIRMNGALISRTTYPNLFAFATAQGLVSEATWNANMQGCFSVGDGSTTFRLPDTRGTMIRDLDESRGIDASRLLGSYQVDRNAAHTHSVSDPTHTHGVSDPTHTHSMDAQGNHQHSVDQFASVFAGNIFAGAVPLYSPGASATGVAGLHAHNIFGAATGISLFGAATGISVVSSGGDGVPKNYAFPHFIKY
;
A
#
# COMPACT_ATOMS: atom_id res chain seq x y z
N MET A 1 -66.85 -34.49 0.89
CA MET A 1 -66.14 -33.32 0.32
C MET A 1 -64.72 -33.79 0.10
N ALA A 2 -64.26 -33.90 -1.15
CA ALA A 2 -62.91 -34.40 -1.43
C ALA A 2 -61.89 -33.49 -0.74
N LEU A 3 -61.09 -34.01 0.18
CA LEU A 3 -60.02 -33.25 0.79
C LEU A 3 -58.99 -32.99 -0.29
N ILE A 4 -58.85 -31.74 -0.71
CA ILE A 4 -57.85 -31.38 -1.72
C ILE A 4 -56.50 -31.36 -1.00
N THR A 5 -55.65 -32.35 -1.27
CA THR A 5 -54.24 -32.34 -0.84
C THR A 5 -53.56 -31.13 -1.48
N THR A 6 -53.34 -30.07 -0.69
CA THR A 6 -52.61 -28.90 -1.15
C THR A 6 -51.11 -29.21 -1.25
N LEU A 7 -50.38 -28.46 -2.07
CA LEU A 7 -48.92 -28.58 -2.17
C LEU A 7 -48.22 -28.45 -0.80
N ALA A 8 -48.80 -27.70 0.15
CA ALA A 8 -48.27 -27.56 1.51
C ALA A 8 -48.44 -28.83 2.38
N ALA A 9 -49.42 -29.68 2.08
CA ALA A 9 -49.71 -30.89 2.83
C ALA A 9 -48.84 -32.09 2.41
N CYS A 10 -48.16 -32.01 1.25
CA CYS A 10 -47.27 -33.07 0.78
C CYS A 10 -46.02 -33.19 1.66
N ASN A 11 -45.67 -34.44 2.00
CA ASN A 11 -44.51 -34.83 2.78
C ASN A 11 -43.40 -35.38 1.89
N THR A 12 -42.14 -35.08 2.22
CA THR A 12 -40.95 -35.58 1.51
C THR A 12 -40.75 -37.09 1.65
N ASN A 13 -41.36 -37.70 2.68
CA ASN A 13 -41.45 -39.15 2.84
C ASN A 13 -42.75 -39.67 2.18
N PRO A 14 -42.66 -40.52 1.13
CA PRO A 14 -43.82 -41.06 0.44
C PRO A 14 -44.76 -41.86 1.34
N ALA A 15 -44.26 -42.50 2.40
CA ALA A 15 -45.08 -43.26 3.35
C ALA A 15 -46.05 -42.38 4.15
N LEU A 16 -45.82 -41.06 4.19
CA LEU A 16 -46.63 -40.10 4.93
C LEU A 16 -47.64 -39.36 4.04
N ASN A 17 -47.67 -39.64 2.73
CA ASN A 17 -48.63 -39.07 1.77
C ASN A 17 -49.88 -39.94 1.59
N GLY A 18 -50.31 -40.65 2.65
CA GLY A 18 -51.41 -41.63 2.58
C GLY A 18 -52.73 -41.04 2.07
N PRO A 19 -53.58 -41.85 1.43
CA PRO A 19 -54.83 -41.39 0.86
C PRO A 19 -55.79 -40.91 1.95
N ASP A 20 -56.44 -39.78 1.68
CA ASP A 20 -57.61 -39.32 2.43
C ASP A 20 -58.86 -39.71 1.64
N GLY A 21 -59.50 -40.81 2.03
CA GLY A 21 -60.77 -41.18 1.43
C GLY A 21 -61.30 -42.57 1.82
N THR A 22 -62.59 -42.77 1.59
CA THR A 22 -63.33 -44.01 1.90
C THR A 22 -63.22 -45.10 0.81
N THR A 23 -62.49 -44.83 -0.28
CA THR A 23 -62.22 -45.77 -1.36
C THR A 23 -60.77 -45.65 -1.79
N ASP A 24 -59.96 -46.63 -1.42
CA ASP A 24 -58.57 -46.70 -1.86
C ASP A 24 -58.48 -46.99 -3.37
N LEU A 25 -57.55 -46.32 -4.03
CA LEU A 25 -57.12 -46.68 -5.37
C LEU A 25 -56.46 -48.07 -5.35
N PRO A 26 -56.33 -48.77 -6.50
CA PRO A 26 -55.47 -49.93 -6.59
C PRO A 26 -54.06 -49.60 -6.06
N SER A 27 -53.47 -50.49 -5.26
CA SER A 27 -52.24 -50.21 -4.48
C SER A 27 -51.08 -49.66 -5.32
N THR A 28 -50.93 -50.12 -6.57
CA THR A 28 -49.88 -49.64 -7.48
C THR A 28 -50.04 -48.17 -7.90
N LEU A 29 -51.29 -47.71 -8.07
CA LEU A 29 -51.58 -46.32 -8.40
C LEU A 29 -51.45 -45.43 -7.16
N ASP A 30 -51.86 -45.94 -5.99
CA ASP A 30 -51.69 -45.25 -4.71
C ASP A 30 -50.20 -45.04 -4.37
N ASP A 31 -49.38 -46.09 -4.53
CA ASP A 31 -47.92 -46.01 -4.36
C ASP A 31 -47.27 -45.00 -5.32
N ALA A 32 -47.70 -44.97 -6.59
CA ALA A 32 -47.19 -44.03 -7.58
C ALA A 32 -47.55 -42.57 -7.24
N ILE A 33 -48.77 -42.31 -6.75
CA ILE A 33 -49.21 -40.97 -6.32
C ILE A 33 -48.42 -40.52 -5.09
N ARG A 34 -48.24 -41.40 -4.09
CA ARG A 34 -47.43 -41.11 -2.89
C ARG A 34 -46.00 -40.71 -3.24
N LEU A 35 -45.40 -41.41 -4.20
CA LEU A 35 -44.06 -41.13 -4.71
C LEU A 35 -43.99 -39.82 -5.49
N ALA A 36 -44.99 -39.53 -6.33
CA ALA A 36 -45.04 -38.25 -7.06
C ALA A 36 -45.22 -37.06 -6.10
N LEU A 37 -46.09 -37.18 -5.10
CA LEU A 37 -46.29 -36.15 -4.08
C LEU A 37 -45.04 -35.93 -3.23
N SER A 38 -44.29 -36.99 -2.93
CA SER A 38 -43.03 -36.85 -2.18
C SER A 38 -41.93 -36.22 -3.01
N PHE A 39 -41.82 -36.54 -4.30
CA PHE A 39 -40.91 -35.86 -5.21
C PHE A 39 -41.22 -34.35 -5.33
N ILE A 40 -42.50 -34.00 -5.47
CA ILE A 40 -42.93 -32.60 -5.50
C ILE A 40 -42.61 -31.89 -4.18
N ALA A 41 -42.83 -32.54 -3.03
CA ALA A 41 -42.46 -31.99 -1.72
C ALA A 41 -40.95 -31.81 -1.59
N GLN A 42 -40.15 -32.77 -2.09
CA GLN A 42 -38.68 -32.67 -2.11
C GLN A 42 -38.21 -31.48 -2.96
N LEU A 43 -38.83 -31.24 -4.11
CA LEU A 43 -38.54 -30.07 -4.93
C LEU A 43 -38.93 -28.76 -4.24
N ARG A 44 -40.13 -28.71 -3.64
CA ARG A 44 -40.62 -27.55 -2.85
C ARG A 44 -39.65 -27.19 -1.72
N ASP A 45 -39.14 -28.21 -1.03
CA ASP A 45 -38.26 -28.03 0.14
C ASP A 45 -36.77 -27.93 -0.23
N GLY A 46 -36.46 -27.89 -1.53
CA GLY A 46 -35.11 -27.69 -2.05
C GLY A 46 -34.16 -28.86 -1.81
N ALA A 47 -34.66 -30.09 -1.69
CA ALA A 47 -33.87 -31.30 -1.44
C ALA A 47 -32.91 -31.69 -2.57
N GLY A 48 -32.96 -31.02 -3.73
CA GLY A 48 -31.97 -31.15 -4.80
C GLY A 48 -30.68 -30.36 -4.56
N ILE A 49 -30.63 -29.56 -3.49
CA ILE A 49 -29.46 -28.73 -3.14
C ILE A 49 -28.81 -29.33 -1.90
N PRO A 50 -27.51 -29.70 -1.95
CA PRO A 50 -26.85 -30.33 -0.82
C PRO A 50 -26.76 -29.39 0.38
N THR A 51 -26.98 -29.93 1.58
CA THR A 51 -26.71 -29.24 2.85
C THR A 51 -25.28 -28.74 2.86
N GLY A 52 -25.07 -27.50 3.30
CA GLY A 52 -23.77 -26.85 3.29
C GLY A 52 -23.48 -26.03 2.04
N MET A 53 -24.29 -26.13 0.98
CA MET A 53 -24.15 -25.25 -0.18
C MET A 53 -24.31 -23.79 0.22
N VAL A 54 -23.35 -22.97 -0.19
CA VAL A 54 -23.36 -21.51 -0.01
C VAL A 54 -23.82 -20.86 -1.31
N SER A 55 -24.72 -19.89 -1.21
CA SER A 55 -25.15 -19.11 -2.37
C SER A 55 -25.39 -17.65 -2.00
N ALA A 56 -25.03 -16.75 -2.92
CA ALA A 56 -25.43 -15.36 -2.86
C ALA A 56 -26.90 -15.23 -3.27
N PHE A 57 -27.66 -14.41 -2.56
CA PHE A 57 -29.10 -14.27 -2.82
C PHE A 57 -29.48 -12.80 -2.95
N ALA A 58 -30.19 -12.47 -4.03
CA ALA A 58 -30.68 -11.12 -4.32
C ALA A 58 -31.92 -10.76 -3.48
N GLY A 59 -31.80 -10.86 -2.15
CA GLY A 59 -32.90 -10.59 -1.22
C GLY A 59 -32.45 -10.61 0.24
N SER A 60 -33.17 -9.87 1.09
CA SER A 60 -32.85 -9.75 2.52
C SER A 60 -33.55 -10.78 3.41
N ILE A 61 -34.43 -11.62 2.86
CA ILE A 61 -35.16 -12.66 3.58
C ILE A 61 -34.57 -14.02 3.18
N ALA A 62 -34.30 -14.87 4.17
CA ALA A 62 -33.79 -16.21 3.92
C ALA A 62 -34.86 -17.06 3.21
N PRO A 63 -34.55 -17.72 2.08
CA PRO A 63 -35.45 -18.70 1.50
C PRO A 63 -35.69 -19.88 2.46
N ILE A 64 -36.80 -20.60 2.26
CA ILE A 64 -37.12 -21.80 3.06
C ILE A 64 -35.99 -22.83 2.95
N GLY A 65 -35.51 -23.32 4.08
CA GLY A 65 -34.40 -24.30 4.12
C GLY A 65 -33.01 -23.68 3.99
N TRP A 66 -32.89 -22.35 4.08
CA TRP A 66 -31.61 -21.62 4.05
C TRP A 66 -31.46 -20.75 5.30
N ILE A 67 -30.21 -20.59 5.76
CA ILE A 67 -29.89 -19.74 6.90
C ILE A 67 -28.75 -18.78 6.56
N ARG A 68 -28.79 -17.57 7.12
CA ARG A 68 -27.82 -16.52 6.80
C ARG A 68 -26.45 -16.84 7.40
N MET A 69 -25.39 -16.63 6.64
CA MET A 69 -24.00 -16.75 7.12
C MET A 69 -23.56 -15.46 7.82
N ASN A 70 -23.94 -15.32 9.09
CA ASN A 70 -23.72 -14.11 9.89
C ASN A 70 -22.96 -14.36 11.19
N GLY A 71 -22.26 -15.49 11.33
CA GLY A 71 -21.53 -15.80 12.55
C GLY A 71 -22.40 -16.16 13.76
N ALA A 72 -23.71 -16.39 13.58
CA ALA A 72 -24.61 -16.69 14.69
C ALA A 72 -24.34 -18.08 15.29
N LEU A 73 -24.56 -18.20 16.60
CA LEU A 73 -24.70 -19.48 17.28
C LEU A 73 -26.12 -20.02 17.05
N ILE A 74 -26.21 -21.25 16.56
CA ILE A 74 -27.48 -21.90 16.24
C ILE A 74 -27.58 -23.29 16.88
N SER A 75 -28.80 -23.74 17.10
CA SER A 75 -29.09 -25.00 17.80
C SER A 75 -28.73 -26.22 16.95
N ARG A 76 -28.01 -27.17 17.55
CA ARG A 76 -27.70 -28.48 16.94
C ARG A 76 -28.95 -29.32 16.71
N THR A 77 -29.95 -29.22 17.58
CA THR A 77 -31.19 -30.01 17.49
C THR A 77 -32.18 -29.42 16.49
N THR A 78 -32.17 -28.10 16.30
CA THR A 78 -33.01 -27.43 15.29
C THR A 78 -32.45 -27.58 13.88
N TYR A 79 -31.12 -27.66 13.74
CA TYR A 79 -30.42 -27.79 12.46
C TYR A 79 -29.52 -29.04 12.42
N PRO A 80 -30.07 -30.26 12.59
CA PRO A 80 -29.27 -31.47 12.76
C PRO A 80 -28.44 -31.83 11.51
N ASN A 81 -29.01 -31.65 10.32
CA ASN A 81 -28.31 -31.94 9.06
C ASN A 81 -27.13 -30.99 8.83
N LEU A 82 -27.34 -29.69 9.08
CA LEU A 82 -26.26 -28.70 8.98
C LEU A 82 -25.18 -28.92 10.03
N PHE A 83 -25.55 -29.31 11.25
CA PHE A 83 -24.58 -29.65 12.28
C PHE A 83 -23.75 -30.90 11.91
N ALA A 84 -24.39 -31.93 11.36
CA ALA A 84 -23.70 -33.11 10.85
C ALA A 84 -22.72 -32.75 9.73
N PHE A 85 -23.15 -31.89 8.79
CA PHE A 85 -22.27 -31.35 7.75
C PHE A 85 -21.09 -30.56 8.33
N ALA A 86 -21.35 -29.62 9.25
CA ALA A 86 -20.32 -28.81 9.88
C ALA A 86 -19.28 -29.66 10.65
N THR A 87 -19.74 -30.72 11.32
CA THR A 87 -18.87 -31.68 12.00
C THR A 87 -17.99 -32.43 11.00
N ALA A 88 -18.55 -32.85 9.86
CA ALA A 88 -17.80 -33.54 8.81
C ALA A 88 -16.76 -32.64 8.12
N GLN A 89 -17.05 -31.33 7.99
CA GLN A 89 -16.09 -30.35 7.47
C GLN A 89 -15.02 -29.93 8.48
N GLY A 90 -15.25 -30.21 9.76
CA GLY A 90 -14.38 -29.81 10.86
C GLY A 90 -14.85 -28.52 11.53
N LEU A 91 -15.02 -28.59 12.85
CA LEU A 91 -15.33 -27.44 13.70
C LEU A 91 -14.04 -26.88 14.28
N VAL A 92 -13.82 -25.57 14.16
CA VAL A 92 -12.71 -24.90 14.84
C VAL A 92 -13.11 -24.49 16.26
N SER A 93 -12.12 -24.25 17.13
CA SER A 93 -12.39 -23.68 18.45
C SER A 93 -12.93 -22.24 18.32
N GLU A 94 -13.69 -21.75 19.32
CA GLU A 94 -14.13 -20.35 19.33
C GLU A 94 -12.93 -19.37 19.29
N ALA A 95 -11.81 -19.71 19.92
CA ALA A 95 -10.61 -18.88 19.88
C ALA A 95 -10.02 -18.78 18.46
N THR A 96 -9.94 -19.92 17.76
CA THR A 96 -9.49 -19.99 16.37
C THR A 96 -10.43 -19.22 15.43
N TRP A 97 -11.73 -19.36 15.63
CA TRP A 97 -12.74 -18.64 14.87
C TRP A 97 -12.59 -17.12 15.01
N ASN A 98 -12.45 -16.65 16.25
CA ASN A 98 -12.29 -15.22 16.55
C ASN A 98 -10.95 -14.64 16.06
N ALA A 99 -9.89 -15.45 15.98
CA ALA A 99 -8.58 -14.98 15.54
C ALA A 99 -8.60 -14.59 14.05
N ASN A 100 -8.94 -15.54 13.17
CA ASN A 100 -8.89 -15.32 11.72
C ASN A 100 -9.60 -16.43 10.91
N MET A 101 -10.51 -17.21 11.50
CA MET A 101 -11.15 -18.35 10.83
C MET A 101 -12.68 -18.20 10.77
N GLN A 102 -13.16 -16.97 10.56
CA GLN A 102 -14.59 -16.65 10.52
C GLN A 102 -15.31 -17.32 9.35
N GLY A 103 -14.60 -17.78 8.32
CA GLY A 103 -15.17 -18.57 7.22
C GLY A 103 -15.44 -20.04 7.58
N CYS A 104 -15.05 -20.49 8.77
CA CYS A 104 -15.31 -21.85 9.27
C CYS A 104 -16.53 -21.90 10.20
N PHE A 105 -17.03 -23.11 10.42
CA PHE A 105 -17.90 -23.39 11.56
C PHE A 105 -17.06 -23.53 12.83
N SER A 106 -17.63 -23.16 13.98
CA SER A 106 -16.97 -23.39 15.27
C SER A 106 -17.86 -24.17 16.25
N VAL A 107 -17.21 -24.71 17.27
CA VAL A 107 -17.82 -25.61 18.26
C VAL A 107 -18.98 -25.01 19.05
N GLY A 108 -19.13 -23.68 19.05
CA GLY A 108 -20.13 -22.97 19.82
C GLY A 108 -19.89 -23.09 21.31
N ASP A 109 -20.96 -23.32 22.07
CA ASP A 109 -20.92 -23.66 23.50
C ASP A 109 -20.35 -25.07 23.79
N GLY A 110 -20.00 -25.84 22.76
CA GLY A 110 -19.50 -27.21 22.88
C GLY A 110 -20.58 -28.27 23.16
N SER A 111 -21.84 -27.89 23.33
CA SER A 111 -22.92 -28.80 23.73
C SER A 111 -24.17 -28.66 22.87
N THR A 112 -24.86 -27.52 22.96
CA THR A 112 -26.21 -27.34 22.37
C THR A 112 -26.18 -26.53 21.08
N THR A 113 -25.09 -25.82 20.84
CA THR A 113 -24.94 -24.88 19.71
C THR A 113 -23.70 -25.14 18.89
N PHE A 114 -23.67 -24.56 17.71
CA PHE A 114 -22.48 -24.42 16.86
C PHE A 114 -22.57 -23.07 16.14
N ARG A 115 -21.44 -22.54 15.69
CA ARG A 115 -21.40 -21.23 15.01
C ARG A 115 -21.35 -21.40 13.50
N LEU A 116 -22.12 -20.57 12.80
CA LEU A 116 -22.03 -20.43 11.35
C LEU A 116 -20.79 -19.64 10.92
N PRO A 117 -20.30 -19.83 9.69
CA PRO A 117 -19.39 -18.87 9.08
C PRO A 117 -20.00 -17.45 9.00
N ASP A 118 -19.14 -16.44 8.96
CA ASP A 118 -19.50 -15.04 8.75
C ASP A 118 -18.82 -14.50 7.48
N THR A 119 -19.63 -14.20 6.46
CA THR A 119 -19.15 -13.67 5.17
C THR A 119 -19.61 -12.23 4.94
N ARG A 120 -20.10 -11.55 5.97
CA ARG A 120 -20.58 -10.17 5.84
C ARG A 120 -19.40 -9.24 5.59
N GLY A 121 -19.52 -8.40 4.56
CA GLY A 121 -18.51 -7.41 4.21
C GLY A 121 -17.23 -8.00 3.60
N THR A 122 -17.22 -9.28 3.25
CA THR A 122 -16.07 -9.95 2.66
C THR A 122 -16.37 -10.43 1.24
N MET A 123 -15.31 -10.58 0.45
CA MET A 123 -15.38 -11.26 -0.84
C MET A 123 -15.03 -12.73 -0.64
N ILE A 124 -15.82 -13.61 -1.26
CA ILE A 124 -15.49 -15.03 -1.33
C ILE A 124 -14.55 -15.22 -2.51
N ARG A 125 -13.45 -15.91 -2.25
CA ARG A 125 -12.46 -16.32 -3.26
C ARG A 125 -12.22 -17.81 -3.14
N ASP A 126 -11.87 -18.41 -4.26
CA ASP A 126 -11.55 -19.83 -4.31
C ASP A 126 -10.30 -20.14 -3.50
N LEU A 127 -10.26 -21.35 -2.94
CA LEU A 127 -9.11 -21.90 -2.26
C LEU A 127 -8.05 -22.31 -3.31
N ASP A 128 -6.77 -22.17 -2.98
CA ASP A 128 -5.69 -22.50 -3.92
C ASP A 128 -5.60 -24.00 -4.23
N GLU A 129 -5.93 -24.85 -3.26
CA GLU A 129 -5.94 -26.32 -3.40
C GLU A 129 -4.67 -26.90 -4.05
N SER A 130 -3.50 -26.37 -3.66
CA SER A 130 -2.17 -26.77 -4.15
C SER A 130 -1.85 -26.33 -5.59
N ARG A 131 -2.57 -25.36 -6.14
CA ARG A 131 -2.23 -24.73 -7.42
C ARG A 131 -0.95 -23.89 -7.36
N GLY A 132 -0.57 -23.41 -6.17
CA GLY A 132 0.69 -22.71 -5.92
C GLY A 132 0.63 -21.18 -6.04
N ILE A 133 -0.56 -20.59 -6.25
CA ILE A 133 -0.73 -19.13 -6.34
C ILE A 133 -0.93 -18.53 -4.95
N ASP A 134 -1.69 -19.21 -4.10
CA ASP A 134 -1.98 -18.82 -2.70
C ASP A 134 -1.76 -20.02 -1.77
N ALA A 135 -0.57 -20.62 -1.87
CA ALA A 135 -0.24 -21.92 -1.27
C ALA A 135 -0.35 -21.98 0.27
N SER A 136 -0.26 -20.84 0.96
CA SER A 136 -0.38 -20.77 2.42
C SER A 136 -1.80 -20.50 2.91
N ARG A 137 -2.78 -20.44 1.99
CA ARG A 137 -4.16 -20.11 2.33
C ARG A 137 -4.88 -21.32 2.94
N LEU A 138 -5.43 -21.15 4.12
CA LEU A 138 -6.28 -22.15 4.77
C LEU A 138 -7.74 -21.92 4.39
N LEU A 139 -8.50 -23.01 4.22
CA LEU A 139 -9.95 -22.94 4.02
C LEU A 139 -10.61 -22.14 5.17
N GLY A 140 -11.49 -21.21 4.81
CA GLY A 140 -12.22 -20.38 5.78
C GLY A 140 -11.39 -19.34 6.53
N SER A 141 -10.10 -19.20 6.22
CA SER A 141 -9.28 -18.14 6.81
C SER A 141 -9.68 -16.76 6.28
N TYR A 142 -9.68 -15.76 7.14
CA TYR A 142 -9.85 -14.35 6.79
C TYR A 142 -8.53 -13.77 6.25
N GLN A 143 -8.61 -12.85 5.30
CA GLN A 143 -7.46 -12.11 4.77
C GLN A 143 -7.90 -10.67 4.58
N VAL A 144 -7.06 -9.77 5.10
CA VAL A 144 -7.19 -8.34 4.86
C VAL A 144 -6.79 -8.02 3.41
N ASP A 145 -7.25 -6.88 2.91
CA ASP A 145 -6.80 -6.38 1.63
C ASP A 145 -5.29 -6.11 1.64
N ARG A 146 -4.66 -6.24 0.46
CA ARG A 146 -3.22 -6.02 0.29
C ARG A 146 -2.97 -5.41 -1.08
N ASN A 147 -2.39 -4.22 -1.07
CA ASN A 147 -1.92 -3.60 -2.30
C ASN A 147 -0.66 -4.32 -2.80
N ALA A 148 -0.59 -4.53 -4.11
CA ALA A 148 0.61 -5.05 -4.74
C ALA A 148 1.76 -4.04 -4.57
N ALA A 149 2.97 -4.56 -4.35
CA ALA A 149 4.17 -3.74 -4.29
C ALA A 149 4.37 -3.03 -5.64
N HIS A 150 4.58 -1.72 -5.60
CA HIS A 150 4.85 -0.88 -6.76
C HIS A 150 5.62 0.38 -6.34
N THR A 151 6.19 1.08 -7.31
CA THR A 151 6.96 2.31 -7.08
C THR A 151 6.39 3.47 -7.89
N HIS A 152 6.65 4.69 -7.41
CA HIS A 152 6.35 5.94 -8.12
C HIS A 152 7.65 6.66 -8.39
N SER A 153 7.78 7.27 -9.57
CA SER A 153 8.88 8.18 -9.84
C SER A 153 8.63 9.53 -9.18
N VAL A 154 9.69 10.14 -8.67
CA VAL A 154 9.67 11.50 -8.11
C VAL A 154 10.59 12.36 -8.98
N SER A 155 10.09 13.50 -9.43
CA SER A 155 10.86 14.48 -10.20
C SER A 155 10.84 15.82 -9.47
N ASP A 156 12.02 16.36 -9.19
CA ASP A 156 12.20 17.68 -8.56
C ASP A 156 13.02 18.61 -9.48
N PRO A 157 12.42 19.08 -10.58
CA PRO A 157 13.11 19.84 -11.61
C PRO A 157 13.50 21.26 -11.18
N THR A 158 12.94 21.76 -10.07
CA THR A 158 13.10 23.16 -9.63
C THR A 158 13.90 23.30 -8.34
N HIS A 159 14.49 22.23 -7.80
CA HIS A 159 15.35 22.36 -6.62
C HIS A 159 16.53 23.30 -6.91
N THR A 160 16.83 24.16 -5.95
CA THR A 160 17.86 25.18 -6.08
C THR A 160 18.77 25.19 -4.86
N HIS A 161 20.02 25.58 -5.09
CA HIS A 161 21.00 25.78 -4.03
C HIS A 161 21.19 27.29 -3.82
N GLY A 162 21.37 27.69 -2.56
CA GLY A 162 21.86 29.03 -2.26
C GLY A 162 23.30 29.17 -2.74
N VAL A 163 23.59 30.24 -3.47
CA VAL A 163 24.95 30.59 -3.92
C VAL A 163 25.47 31.73 -3.04
N SER A 164 26.63 31.53 -2.41
CA SER A 164 27.35 32.60 -1.72
C SER A 164 28.45 33.12 -2.63
N ASP A 165 28.34 34.38 -3.03
CA ASP A 165 29.42 35.13 -3.65
C ASP A 165 29.83 36.26 -2.68
N PRO A 166 30.89 36.07 -1.88
CA PRO A 166 31.32 37.07 -0.92
C PRO A 166 32.00 38.29 -1.56
N THR A 167 32.02 38.37 -2.90
CA THR A 167 32.83 39.30 -3.70
C THR A 167 34.34 39.11 -3.46
N HIS A 168 35.17 39.61 -4.36
CA HIS A 168 36.61 39.61 -4.20
C HIS A 168 37.24 40.84 -4.85
N THR A 169 38.43 41.19 -4.40
CA THR A 169 39.19 42.33 -4.93
C THR A 169 40.61 41.92 -5.26
N HIS A 170 41.13 42.50 -6.33
CA HIS A 170 42.53 42.35 -6.72
C HIS A 170 43.38 43.38 -5.98
N SER A 171 44.60 42.99 -5.65
CA SER A 171 45.61 43.90 -5.13
C SER A 171 46.72 44.12 -6.14
N MET A 172 47.32 45.29 -6.03
CA MET A 172 48.54 45.68 -6.70
C MET A 172 49.59 45.98 -5.64
N ASP A 173 50.83 45.60 -5.90
CA ASP A 173 52.00 46.00 -5.11
C ASP A 173 52.32 47.49 -5.33
N ALA A 174 53.12 48.06 -4.42
CA ALA A 174 53.59 49.43 -4.54
C ALA A 174 54.87 49.46 -5.39
N GLN A 175 54.80 50.02 -6.59
CA GLN A 175 55.97 50.30 -7.44
C GLN A 175 56.01 51.76 -7.88
N GLY A 176 57.07 52.13 -8.59
CA GLY A 176 57.31 53.50 -9.06
C GLY A 176 58.23 54.33 -8.14
N ASN A 177 58.78 53.73 -7.07
CA ASN A 177 59.88 54.35 -6.33
C ASN A 177 61.08 54.48 -7.26
N HIS A 178 61.52 55.71 -7.48
CA HIS A 178 62.70 56.01 -8.28
C HIS A 178 63.44 57.18 -7.63
N GLN A 179 64.76 57.20 -7.82
CA GLN A 179 65.61 58.27 -7.33
C GLN A 179 66.11 59.11 -8.50
N HIS A 180 66.21 60.41 -8.27
CA HIS A 180 66.93 61.32 -9.14
C HIS A 180 68.24 61.67 -8.46
N SER A 181 69.35 61.56 -9.17
CA SER A 181 70.63 62.07 -8.70
C SER A 181 70.79 63.51 -9.15
N VAL A 182 71.36 64.34 -8.28
CA VAL A 182 71.82 65.69 -8.63
C VAL A 182 73.32 65.77 -8.41
N ASP A 183 74.00 66.54 -9.27
CA ASP A 183 75.44 66.74 -9.16
C ASP A 183 75.76 67.62 -7.95
N GLN A 184 76.66 67.15 -7.08
CA GLN A 184 77.24 67.96 -6.01
C GLN A 184 78.61 68.48 -6.44
N PHE A 185 78.80 69.80 -6.32
CA PHE A 185 80.07 70.45 -6.58
C PHE A 185 80.96 70.37 -5.33
N ALA A 186 82.11 69.71 -5.44
CA ALA A 186 83.13 69.68 -4.39
C ALA A 186 84.24 70.70 -4.71
N SER A 187 84.42 71.71 -3.85
CA SER A 187 85.59 72.59 -3.91
C SER A 187 86.77 71.91 -3.22
N VAL A 188 87.80 71.52 -3.98
CA VAL A 188 89.06 70.99 -3.43
C VAL A 188 90.01 72.17 -3.18
N PHE A 189 90.28 72.50 -1.92
CA PHE A 189 91.37 73.40 -1.57
C PHE A 189 92.67 72.59 -1.42
N ALA A 190 93.42 72.45 -2.51
CA ALA A 190 94.77 71.86 -2.46
C ALA A 190 95.78 72.95 -2.06
N GLY A 191 96.01 73.10 -0.76
CA GLY A 191 97.00 74.05 -0.24
C GLY A 191 98.42 73.50 -0.34
N ASN A 192 99.23 74.03 -1.25
CA ASN A 192 100.65 74.33 -0.99
C ASN A 192 101.17 75.47 -1.89
N ILE A 193 101.39 76.63 -1.25
CA ILE A 193 102.55 77.54 -1.33
C ILE A 193 103.11 77.85 -2.75
N PHE A 194 102.53 78.83 -3.46
CA PHE A 194 103.13 80.10 -3.93
C PHE A 194 102.24 80.76 -5.01
N ALA A 195 102.23 82.09 -4.98
CA ALA A 195 101.46 83.04 -5.79
C ALA A 195 101.08 82.62 -7.23
N GLY A 196 99.76 82.60 -7.51
CA GLY A 196 99.20 82.53 -8.87
C GLY A 196 98.30 81.31 -9.14
N ALA A 197 97.28 81.07 -8.30
CA ALA A 197 96.32 79.98 -8.53
C ALA A 197 95.28 80.39 -9.58
N VAL A 198 95.39 79.83 -10.79
CA VAL A 198 94.32 79.83 -11.80
C VAL A 198 93.34 78.71 -11.44
N PRO A 199 92.03 78.97 -11.25
CA PRO A 199 91.06 77.90 -11.01
C PRO A 199 91.01 76.94 -12.20
N LEU A 200 91.36 75.67 -11.99
CA LEU A 200 91.22 74.63 -13.00
C LEU A 200 89.73 74.22 -13.06
N TYR A 201 89.00 74.74 -14.06
CA TYR A 201 87.60 74.40 -14.30
C TYR A 201 87.54 73.10 -15.14
N SER A 202 87.19 71.98 -14.50
CA SER A 202 86.96 70.71 -15.19
C SER A 202 85.46 70.34 -15.12
N PRO A 203 84.65 70.77 -16.10
CA PRO A 203 83.26 70.36 -16.17
C PRO A 203 83.19 68.90 -16.63
N GLY A 204 82.80 67.99 -15.74
CA GLY A 204 82.44 66.62 -16.12
C GLY A 204 80.99 66.59 -16.62
N ALA A 205 80.77 66.27 -17.89
CA ALA A 205 79.44 66.02 -18.43
C ALA A 205 79.00 64.60 -18.09
N SER A 206 77.96 64.45 -17.26
CA SER A 206 77.29 63.17 -17.01
C SER A 206 75.88 63.21 -17.59
N ALA A 207 75.55 62.31 -18.50
CA ALA A 207 74.18 62.16 -18.99
C ALA A 207 73.34 61.43 -17.95
N THR A 208 72.10 61.87 -17.75
CA THR A 208 71.11 61.09 -17.01
C THR A 208 70.87 59.77 -17.76
N GLY A 209 71.03 58.63 -17.09
CA GLY A 209 70.67 57.34 -17.68
C GLY A 209 69.18 57.26 -18.00
N VAL A 210 68.80 56.39 -18.95
CA VAL A 210 67.38 56.10 -19.22
C VAL A 210 66.77 55.47 -17.97
N ALA A 211 65.80 56.14 -17.37
CA ALA A 211 65.02 55.67 -16.21
C ALA A 211 63.52 55.73 -16.53
N GLY A 212 62.69 55.04 -15.73
CA GLY A 212 61.22 55.09 -15.83
C GLY A 212 60.55 53.81 -16.34
N LEU A 213 61.31 52.78 -16.73
CA LEU A 213 60.73 51.47 -17.03
C LEU A 213 60.25 50.83 -15.72
N HIS A 214 58.94 50.61 -15.62
CA HIS A 214 58.31 49.91 -14.52
C HIS A 214 57.24 48.96 -15.04
N ALA A 215 56.90 47.99 -14.20
CA ALA A 215 55.80 47.06 -14.43
C ALA A 215 54.87 47.10 -13.22
N HIS A 216 53.60 46.76 -13.46
CA HIS A 216 52.63 46.52 -12.41
C HIS A 216 52.34 45.03 -12.36
N ASN A 217 52.47 44.45 -11.17
CA ASN A 217 51.98 43.11 -10.93
C ASN A 217 50.56 43.22 -10.37
N ILE A 218 49.65 42.41 -10.90
CA ILE A 218 48.32 42.23 -10.34
C ILE A 218 48.29 40.85 -9.72
N PHE A 219 48.01 40.78 -8.43
CA PHE A 219 47.87 39.50 -7.75
C PHE A 219 46.45 38.95 -7.99
N GLY A 220 46.38 37.69 -8.42
CA GLY A 220 45.10 37.00 -8.57
C GLY A 220 44.44 36.80 -7.22
N ALA A 221 43.13 37.05 -7.13
CA ALA A 221 42.32 36.73 -5.97
C ALA A 221 41.33 35.62 -6.33
N ALA A 222 41.14 34.66 -5.42
CA ALA A 222 40.11 33.65 -5.57
C ALA A 222 38.73 34.28 -5.32
N THR A 223 37.72 33.85 -6.07
CA THR A 223 36.35 34.35 -5.95
C THR A 223 35.67 33.94 -4.64
N GLY A 224 36.10 32.83 -4.04
CA GLY A 224 35.51 32.31 -2.81
C GLY A 224 34.05 31.85 -2.95
N ILE A 225 33.55 31.70 -4.18
CA ILE A 225 32.16 31.29 -4.44
C ILE A 225 31.93 29.88 -3.91
N SER A 226 30.81 29.69 -3.21
CA SER A 226 30.42 28.41 -2.64
C SER A 226 28.93 28.15 -2.81
N LEU A 227 28.56 26.87 -2.79
CA LEU A 227 27.20 26.37 -2.80
C LEU A 227 26.84 25.86 -1.41
N PHE A 228 25.69 26.28 -0.89
CA PHE A 228 25.16 25.72 0.35
C PHE A 228 24.41 24.41 0.09
N GLY A 229 24.46 23.50 1.06
CA GLY A 229 23.63 22.30 1.03
C GLY A 229 22.15 22.66 1.10
N ALA A 230 21.34 22.04 0.24
CA ALA A 230 19.88 22.19 0.22
C ALA A 230 19.24 20.81 0.12
N ALA A 231 18.20 20.56 0.92
CA ALA A 231 17.38 19.35 0.85
C ALA A 231 16.08 19.67 0.11
N THR A 232 15.56 18.71 -0.66
CA THR A 232 14.32 18.86 -1.42
C THR A 232 13.06 18.91 -0.55
N GLY A 233 13.14 18.39 0.68
CA GLY A 233 12.01 18.35 1.62
C GLY A 233 10.88 17.40 1.20
N ILE A 234 11.11 16.53 0.21
CA ILE A 234 10.08 15.64 -0.32
C ILE A 234 9.76 14.53 0.68
N SER A 235 8.47 14.34 0.94
CA SER A 235 7.94 13.23 1.73
C SER A 235 6.77 12.57 1.01
N VAL A 236 6.63 11.25 1.18
CA VAL A 236 5.49 10.50 0.67
C VAL A 236 4.55 10.24 1.83
N VAL A 237 3.34 10.81 1.76
CA VAL A 237 2.28 10.57 2.73
C VAL A 237 1.42 9.38 2.32
N SER A 238 0.69 8.80 3.28
CA SER A 238 -0.30 7.77 2.97
C SER A 238 -1.39 8.32 2.04
N SER A 239 -1.75 7.53 1.03
CA SER A 239 -2.83 7.85 0.10
C SER A 239 -3.59 6.58 -0.25
N GLY A 240 -4.92 6.65 -0.21
CA GLY A 240 -5.83 5.55 -0.52
C GLY A 240 -6.67 5.08 0.67
N GLY A 241 -7.62 4.20 0.37
CA GLY A 241 -8.37 3.41 1.34
C GLY A 241 -8.33 1.94 0.93
N ASP A 242 -9.18 1.11 1.55
CA ASP A 242 -9.23 -0.33 1.30
C ASP A 242 -9.34 -0.64 -0.20
N GLY A 243 -8.50 -1.56 -0.67
CA GLY A 243 -8.42 -1.96 -2.08
C GLY A 243 -9.61 -2.81 -2.53
N VAL A 244 -10.82 -2.26 -2.53
CA VAL A 244 -12.05 -3.01 -2.82
C VAL A 244 -12.44 -2.87 -4.31
N PRO A 245 -12.47 -3.95 -5.10
CA PRO A 245 -12.96 -3.89 -6.48
C PRO A 245 -14.46 -3.59 -6.53
N LYS A 246 -14.95 -3.04 -7.65
CA LYS A 246 -16.38 -2.81 -7.88
C LYS A 246 -17.17 -4.11 -7.64
N ASN A 247 -18.17 -4.05 -6.76
CA ASN A 247 -18.93 -5.23 -6.35
C ASN A 247 -20.40 -4.89 -6.07
N TYR A 248 -21.24 -5.92 -6.00
CA TYR A 248 -22.63 -5.83 -5.54
C TYR A 248 -22.78 -6.55 -4.20
N ALA A 249 -23.52 -5.95 -3.28
CA ALA A 249 -23.73 -6.47 -1.95
C ALA A 249 -24.96 -7.40 -1.91
N PHE A 250 -24.73 -8.70 -2.03
CA PHE A 250 -25.73 -9.72 -1.76
C PHE A 250 -25.39 -10.50 -0.48
N PRO A 251 -26.37 -10.76 0.40
CA PRO A 251 -26.16 -11.67 1.51
C PRO A 251 -25.91 -13.10 1.02
N HIS A 252 -25.05 -13.81 1.74
CA HIS A 252 -24.84 -15.24 1.55
C HIS A 252 -25.70 -16.03 2.53
N PHE A 253 -26.27 -17.10 2.01
CA PHE A 253 -27.02 -18.09 2.78
C PHE A 253 -26.42 -19.47 2.58
N ILE A 254 -26.59 -20.34 3.57
CA ILE A 254 -26.18 -21.73 3.54
C ILE A 254 -27.40 -22.64 3.66
N LYS A 255 -27.47 -23.68 2.84
CA LYS A 255 -28.53 -24.70 2.89
C LYS A 255 -28.39 -25.54 4.16
N TYR A 256 -29.49 -25.73 4.90
CA TYR A 256 -29.57 -26.68 6.03
C TYR A 256 -30.52 -27.84 5.75
#